data_AF-A0A2G5BKZ2-F1
#
_entry.id   AF-A0A2G5BKZ2-F1
#
_cell.length_a   1.000
_cell.length_b   1.000
_cell.length_c   1.000
_cell.angle_alpha   90.00
_cell.angle_beta   90.00
_cell.angle_gamma   90.00
#
_symmetry.space_group_name_H-M   'P 1'
#
loop_
_entity.id
_entity.type
_entity.pdbx_description
1 polymer ?
#
loop_
_entity_poly.entity_id
_entity_poly.type
_entity_poly.pdbx_seq_one_letter_code
_entity_poly.pdbx_strand_id
1 'polypeptide(L)'
;GSAEDDDDVISEGALVNLKCPLGLCRIQIPSRSKNCKHSQCFDCETFLQFYQGKQQWRCPVCSIIIMSWHELIIDGYFDDILKRTSETDEQI
;
A
#
# COMPACT_ATOMS: atom_id res chain seq x y z
N GLY A 1 35.87 -29.20 2.07
CA GLY A 1 34.41 -29.17 1.84
C GLY A 1 33.77 -29.47 3.17
N SER A 2 32.85 -28.68 3.69
CA SER A 2 32.05 -27.63 3.06
C SER A 2 31.71 -26.60 4.15
N ALA A 3 31.73 -25.31 3.79
CA ALA A 3 31.04 -24.30 4.58
C ALA A 3 29.61 -24.28 4.04
N GLU A 4 28.67 -24.75 4.85
CA GLU A 4 27.24 -24.56 4.57
C GLU A 4 26.91 -23.15 5.02
N ASP A 5 26.64 -22.31 4.02
CA ASP A 5 26.29 -20.90 4.14
C ASP A 5 24.92 -20.79 4.80
N ASP A 6 24.89 -19.99 5.84
CA ASP A 6 23.76 -19.70 6.71
C ASP A 6 22.75 -18.85 5.92
N ASP A 7 21.81 -19.49 5.23
CA ASP A 7 20.66 -18.80 4.59
C ASP A 7 19.63 -18.46 5.68
N ASP A 8 20.06 -17.61 6.63
CA ASP A 8 19.19 -16.89 7.53
C ASP A 8 18.46 -15.83 6.68
N VAL A 9 17.39 -16.25 5.99
CA VAL A 9 16.42 -15.32 5.42
C VAL A 9 15.77 -14.60 6.59
N ILE A 10 16.43 -13.53 7.03
CA ILE A 10 15.83 -12.47 7.79
C ILE A 10 14.73 -11.95 6.88
N SER A 11 13.50 -12.40 7.12
CA SER A 11 12.32 -11.72 6.62
C SER A 11 12.33 -10.36 7.30
N GLU A 12 13.11 -9.40 6.78
CA GLU A 12 12.98 -7.99 7.10
C GLU A 12 11.49 -7.70 6.98
N GLY A 13 10.86 -7.41 8.13
CA GLY A 13 9.44 -7.11 8.17
C GLY A 13 9.18 -6.07 7.09
N ALA A 14 8.26 -6.37 6.18
CA ALA A 14 8.03 -5.50 5.03
C ALA A 14 7.66 -4.10 5.55
N LEU A 15 8.59 -3.15 5.45
CA LEU A 15 8.37 -1.77 5.87
C LEU A 15 7.17 -1.23 5.10
N VAL A 16 6.10 -0.90 5.81
CA VAL A 16 4.91 -0.29 5.20
C VAL A 16 4.77 1.14 5.68
N ASN A 17 4.62 2.06 4.72
CA ASN A 17 4.46 3.47 5.01
C ASN A 17 3.00 3.80 5.26
N LEU A 18 2.70 4.41 6.41
CA LEU A 18 1.33 4.80 6.80
C LEU A 18 0.87 6.07 6.07
N LYS A 19 1.76 6.75 5.33
CA LYS A 19 1.42 7.88 4.46
C LYS A 19 1.07 7.44 3.06
N CYS A 20 0.11 8.15 2.48
CA CYS A 20 -0.35 7.92 1.14
C CYS A 20 0.74 8.34 0.14
N PRO A 21 1.16 7.46 -0.79
CA PRO A 21 2.17 7.80 -1.79
C PRO A 21 1.70 8.87 -2.79
N LEU A 22 0.38 9.12 -2.89
CA LEU A 22 -0.21 10.18 -3.72
C LEU A 22 -0.38 11.50 -2.99
N GLY A 23 -0.86 11.45 -1.74
CA GLY A 23 -1.35 12.63 -1.01
C GLY A 23 -0.39 13.17 0.04
N LEU A 24 0.68 12.44 0.39
CA LEU A 24 1.60 12.73 1.50
C LEU A 24 0.95 12.86 2.90
N CYS A 25 -0.38 12.78 2.98
CA CYS A 25 -1.15 12.65 4.21
C CYS A 25 -1.19 11.20 4.69
N ARG A 26 -1.44 11.00 5.99
CA ARG A 26 -1.68 9.66 6.56
C ARG A 26 -2.88 9.01 5.89
N ILE A 27 -2.74 7.75 5.49
CA ILE A 27 -3.81 6.95 4.89
C ILE A 27 -4.95 6.83 5.89
N GLN A 28 -6.17 7.18 5.46
CA GLN A 28 -7.39 7.01 6.27
C GLN A 28 -8.18 5.80 5.78
N ILE A 29 -8.28 5.64 4.47
CA ILE A 29 -8.99 4.53 3.83
C ILE A 29 -7.95 3.71 3.04
N PRO A 30 -7.32 2.69 3.65
CA PRO A 30 -6.25 1.93 3.00
C PRO A 30 -6.82 1.10 1.85
N SER A 31 -6.45 1.52 0.64
CA SER A 31 -6.92 0.93 -0.60
C SER A 31 -5.76 0.53 -1.51
N ARG A 32 -6.00 -0.52 -2.28
CA ARG A 32 -5.11 -1.04 -3.34
C ARG A 32 -5.95 -1.73 -4.39
N SER A 33 -5.37 -2.01 -5.55
CA SER A 33 -6.04 -2.91 -6.50
C SER A 33 -5.92 -4.36 -6.02
N LYS A 34 -6.96 -5.17 -6.26
CA LYS A 34 -6.91 -6.63 -6.10
C LYS A 34 -5.81 -7.30 -6.95
N ASN A 35 -5.34 -6.60 -7.99
CA ASN A 35 -4.28 -7.06 -8.88
C ASN A 35 -2.86 -6.66 -8.40
N CYS A 36 -2.75 -5.85 -7.34
CA CYS A 36 -1.47 -5.44 -6.76
C CYS A 36 -0.75 -6.62 -6.09
N LYS A 37 0.57 -6.72 -6.26
CA LYS A 37 1.44 -7.70 -5.57
C LYS A 37 2.23 -7.12 -4.38
N HIS A 38 2.04 -5.84 -4.07
CA HIS A 38 2.70 -5.15 -2.95
C HIS A 38 1.75 -5.01 -1.76
N SER A 39 2.28 -4.91 -0.54
CA SER A 39 1.47 -4.69 0.67
C SER A 39 1.14 -3.21 0.95
N GLN A 40 1.89 -2.29 0.33
CA GLN A 40 1.70 -0.85 0.51
C GLN A 40 0.32 -0.40 0.02
N CYS A 41 -0.46 0.26 0.87
CA CYS A 41 -1.73 0.86 0.48
C CYS A 41 -1.56 2.33 0.07
N PHE A 42 -2.57 2.86 -0.61
CA PHE A 42 -2.77 4.28 -0.81
C PHE A 42 -4.13 4.69 -0.25
N ASP A 43 -4.30 5.98 0.01
CA ASP A 43 -5.59 6.49 0.49
C ASP A 43 -6.63 6.51 -0.65
N CYS A 44 -7.77 5.85 -0.41
CA CYS A 44 -8.82 5.67 -1.41
C CYS A 44 -9.44 7.00 -1.86
N GLU A 45 -9.72 7.90 -0.92
CA GLU A 45 -10.34 9.19 -1.22
C GLU A 45 -9.39 10.05 -2.06
N THR A 46 -8.14 10.16 -1.63
CA THR A 46 -7.08 10.86 -2.36
C THR A 46 -6.92 10.30 -3.77
N PHE A 47 -6.91 8.97 -3.91
CA PHE A 47 -6.77 8.31 -5.20
C PHE A 47 -7.94 8.63 -6.14
N LEU A 48 -9.18 8.54 -5.66
CA LEU A 48 -10.36 8.83 -6.47
C LEU A 48 -10.42 10.30 -6.88
N GLN A 49 -10.09 11.22 -5.97
CA GLN A 49 -9.99 12.65 -6.29
C GLN A 49 -8.92 12.92 -7.34
N PHE A 50 -7.73 12.32 -7.20
CA PHE A 50 -6.63 12.50 -8.15
C PHE A 50 -6.94 11.95 -9.55
N TYR A 51 -7.72 10.87 -9.64
CA TYR A 51 -8.10 10.23 -10.90
C TYR A 51 -9.48 10.62 -11.42
N GLN A 52 -10.18 11.52 -10.74
CA GLN A 52 -11.48 12.03 -11.16
C GLN A 52 -11.38 12.65 -12.56
N GLY A 53 -12.21 12.15 -13.49
CA GLY A 53 -12.23 12.60 -14.89
C GLY A 53 -11.10 12.05 -15.78
N LYS A 54 -10.16 11.26 -15.24
CA LYS A 54 -9.10 10.62 -16.05
C LYS A 54 -9.59 9.29 -16.63
N GLN A 55 -9.22 9.03 -17.89
CA GLN A 55 -9.60 7.80 -18.61
C GLN A 55 -8.82 6.55 -18.19
N GLN A 56 -7.62 6.73 -17.61
CA GLN A 56 -6.78 5.63 -17.18
C GLN A 56 -6.30 5.88 -15.75
N TRP A 57 -6.49 4.88 -14.89
CA TRP A 57 -6.01 4.90 -13.52
C TRP A 57 -4.80 3.99 -13.41
N ARG A 58 -3.80 4.41 -12.62
CA ARG A 58 -2.60 3.62 -12.38
C ARG A 58 -2.34 3.56 -10.89
N CYS A 59 -1.93 2.38 -10.42
CA CYS A 59 -1.53 2.24 -9.03
C CYS A 59 -0.32 3.16 -8.75
N PRO A 60 -0.37 4.03 -7.73
CA PRO A 60 0.75 4.93 -7.41
C PRO A 60 1.99 4.22 -6.86
N VAL A 61 1.86 2.95 -6.46
CA VAL A 61 2.96 2.17 -5.89
C VAL A 61 3.66 1.35 -6.99
N CYS A 62 2.91 0.55 -7.76
CA CYS A 62 3.47 -0.39 -8.74
C CYS A 62 3.13 -0.07 -10.20
N SER A 63 2.46 1.06 -10.47
CA SER A 63 2.13 1.54 -11.82
C SER A 63 1.27 0.61 -12.68
N ILE A 64 0.70 -0.48 -12.12
CA ILE A 64 -0.27 -1.31 -12.84
C ILE A 64 -1.50 -0.50 -13.24
N ILE A 65 -2.11 -0.85 -14.36
CA ILE A 65 -3.34 -0.21 -14.82
C ILE A 65 -4.50 -0.76 -13.99
N ILE A 66 -5.35 0.15 -13.51
CA ILE A 66 -6.59 -0.16 -12.80
C ILE A 66 -7.73 0.23 -13.75
N MET A 67 -8.48 -0.77 -14.22
CA MET A 67 -9.47 -0.54 -15.28
C MET A 67 -10.78 0.07 -14.76
N SER A 68 -11.12 -0.16 -13.49
CA SER A 68 -12.34 0.36 -12.88
C SER A 68 -12.24 0.42 -11.36
N TRP A 69 -13.14 1.18 -10.74
CA TRP A 69 -13.24 1.27 -9.27
C TRP A 69 -13.56 -0.07 -8.60
N HIS A 70 -14.18 -1.03 -9.29
CA HIS A 70 -14.45 -2.38 -8.76
C HIS A 70 -13.18 -3.24 -8.56
N GLU A 71 -12.03 -2.79 -9.09
CA GLU A 71 -10.76 -3.44 -8.81
C GLU A 71 -10.11 -2.94 -7.52
N LEU A 72 -10.57 -1.82 -6.98
CA LEU A 72 -10.10 -1.30 -5.70
C LEU A 72 -10.71 -2.12 -4.56
N ILE A 73 -9.87 -2.48 -3.61
CA ILE A 73 -10.24 -3.18 -2.38
C ILE A 73 -9.76 -2.37 -1.19
N ILE A 74 -10.50 -2.48 -0.07
CA ILE A 74 -10.03 -2.00 1.23
C ILE A 74 -9.18 -3.10 1.86
N ASP A 75 -7.95 -2.76 2.25
CA ASP A 75 -7.04 -3.71 2.90
C ASP A 75 -7.31 -3.71 4.42
N GLY A 76 -8.04 -4.73 4.88
CA GLY A 76 -8.41 -4.85 6.29
C GLY A 76 -7.22 -5.04 7.22
N TYR A 77 -6.14 -5.67 6.76
CA TYR A 77 -4.93 -5.82 7.54
C TYR A 77 -4.22 -4.47 7.75
N PHE A 78 -4.15 -3.66 6.69
CA PHE A 78 -3.60 -2.31 6.79
C PHE A 78 -4.48 -1.39 7.66
N ASP A 79 -5.80 -1.54 7.60
CA ASP A 79 -6.75 -0.82 8.46
C ASP A 79 -6.54 -1.14 9.94
N ASP A 80 -6.31 -2.41 10.29
CA ASP A 80 -5.97 -2.81 11.65
C ASP A 80 -4.64 -2.21 12.13
N ILE A 81 -3.64 -2.11 11.25
CA ILE A 81 -2.36 -1.45 11.54
C ILE A 81 -2.57 0.04 11.83
N LEU A 82 -3.34 0.74 11.00
CA LEU A 82 -3.62 2.16 11.16
C LEU A 82 -4.30 2.47 12.50
N LYS A 83 -5.18 1.57 12.98
CA LYS A 83 -5.84 1.69 14.29
C LYS A 83 -4.95 1.39 15.48
N ARG A 84 -3.87 0.61 15.29
CA ARG A 84 -2.92 0.22 16.34
C ARG A 84 -1.72 1.16 16.46
N THR A 85 -1.59 2.10 15.53
CA THR A 85 -0.48 3.05 15.46
C THR A 85 -0.98 4.45 15.81
N SER A 86 -0.13 5.24 16.45
CA SER A 86 -0.41 6.64 16.78
C SER A 86 -0.40 7.50 15.52
N GLU A 87 -1.08 8.65 15.54
CA GLU A 87 -1.14 9.58 14.40
C GLU A 87 0.23 10.09 13.92
N THR A 88 1.23 10.08 14.81
CA THR A 88 2.61 10.47 14.53
C THR A 88 3.46 9.37 13.90
N ASP A 89 3.01 8.11 13.95
CA ASP A 89 3.72 7.01 13.31
C ASP A 89 3.65 7.14 11.79
N GLU A 90 4.80 7.05 11.14
CA GLU A 90 4.91 7.19 9.69
C GLU A 90 5.08 5.84 8.99
N GLN A 91 5.64 4.84 9.68
CA GLN A 91 6.01 3.54 9.13
C GLN A 91 5.95 2.48 10.23
N ILE A 92 5.72 1.22 9.86
CA ILE A 92 5.90 0.04 10.74
C ILE A 92 6.72 -1.04 10.03
#